data_AF-A0A3D4CRI5-F1
#
_entry.id   AF-A0A3D4CRI5-F1
#
_cell.length_a   1.000
_cell.length_b   1.000
_cell.length_c   1.000
_cell.angle_alpha   90.00
_cell.angle_beta   90.00
_cell.angle_gamma   90.00
#
_symmetry.space_group_name_H-M   'P 1'
#
loop_
_entity.id
_entity.type
_entity.pdbx_description
1 polymer ?
#
loop_
_entity_poly.entity_id
_entity_poly.type
_entity_poly.pdbx_seq_one_letter_code
_entity_poly.pdbx_strand_id
1 'polypeptide(L)'
;MLGDDMLVRREHCVTSERVPRGPLPEWLREQIRNQSLGVQSSDADSHGRILVIYPTEKSRMQLLSSLGLRGAVDGTLHHTIESLISSLVADLRMPRVLSRDGPLLSVIHSECKKEAARLGFPLINPLPDMAWGKGKTEALADLHYQLSREMAVSRWEGPGMVTFRRVVERLEAKL
;
A
#
# COMPACT_ATOMS: atom_id res chain seq x y z
N MET A 1 41.00 21.93 -22.72
CA MET A 1 40.99 21.65 -21.27
C MET A 1 40.00 22.62 -20.63
N LEU A 2 39.28 22.15 -19.60
CA LEU A 2 38.16 22.79 -18.88
C LEU A 2 36.82 22.66 -19.64
N GLY A 3 35.77 22.08 -19.09
CA GLY A 3 35.59 21.39 -17.81
C GLY A 3 34.53 20.32 -18.04
N ASP A 4 34.87 19.12 -17.62
CA ASP A 4 33.94 18.01 -17.46
C ASP A 4 32.84 18.50 -16.51
N ASP A 5 31.70 18.89 -17.08
CA ASP A 5 30.50 19.27 -16.35
C ASP A 5 30.00 17.99 -15.70
N MET A 6 30.66 17.65 -14.58
CA MET A 6 30.21 16.64 -13.65
C MET A 6 28.77 17.00 -13.33
N LEU A 7 27.86 16.31 -14.01
CA LEU A 7 26.51 16.06 -13.53
C LEU A 7 26.70 15.41 -12.16
N VAL A 8 26.84 16.26 -11.14
CA VAL A 8 26.76 15.89 -9.74
C VAL A 8 25.43 15.15 -9.67
N ARG A 9 25.51 13.83 -9.58
CA ARG A 9 24.39 13.00 -9.18
C ARG A 9 23.99 13.58 -7.84
N ARG A 10 22.99 14.47 -7.83
CA ARG A 10 22.34 14.90 -6.61
C ARG A 10 21.77 13.60 -6.05
N GLU A 11 22.50 13.01 -5.10
CA GLU A 11 21.97 11.94 -4.28
C GLU A 11 20.62 12.46 -3.78
N HIS A 12 19.54 11.77 -4.16
CA HIS A 12 18.21 12.13 -3.73
C HIS A 12 18.15 11.91 -2.22
N CYS A 13 18.49 12.95 -1.44
CA CYS A 13 18.48 12.92 0.01
C CYS A 13 17.04 13.08 0.47
N VAL A 14 16.34 11.96 0.65
CA VAL A 14 14.99 11.94 1.23
C VAL A 14 15.15 11.95 2.74
N THR A 15 14.67 13.02 3.38
CA THR A 15 14.56 13.10 4.84
C THR A 15 13.12 12.85 5.27
N SER A 16 12.95 12.36 6.49
CA SER A 16 11.64 12.12 7.09
C SER A 16 11.61 12.73 8.48
N GLU A 17 10.67 13.65 8.69
CA GLU A 17 10.47 14.29 9.99
C GLU A 17 9.08 13.96 10.52
N ARG A 18 9.02 13.59 11.80
CA ARG A 18 7.75 13.40 12.50
C ARG A 18 7.29 14.71 13.10
N VAL A 19 6.14 15.19 12.65
CA VAL A 19 5.47 16.34 13.28
C VAL A 19 4.78 15.89 14.58
N PRO A 20 5.02 16.58 15.73
CA PRO A 20 4.40 16.23 17.00
C PRO A 20 2.88 16.44 16.98
N ARG A 21 2.18 15.84 17.95
CA ARG A 21 0.75 16.07 18.14
C ARG A 21 0.53 17.53 18.54
N GLY A 22 -0.39 18.22 17.87
CA GLY A 22 -0.71 19.61 18.16
C GLY A 22 -0.86 20.45 16.89
N PRO A 23 -0.75 21.78 16.99
CA PRO A 23 -0.84 22.66 15.84
C PRO A 23 0.33 22.40 14.87
N LEU A 24 0.04 22.44 13.58
CA LEU A 24 1.06 22.31 12.53
C LEU A 24 2.11 23.41 12.69
N PRO A 25 3.42 23.09 12.68
CA PRO A 25 4.50 24.08 12.72
C PRO A 25 4.34 25.13 11.61
N GLU A 26 4.65 26.40 11.89
CA GLU A 26 4.44 27.48 10.93
C GLU A 26 5.28 27.30 9.65
N TRP A 27 6.52 26.80 9.79
CA TRP A 27 7.38 26.51 8.64
C TRP A 27 6.72 25.53 7.65
N LEU A 28 5.99 24.54 8.16
CA LEU A 28 5.31 23.54 7.35
C LEU A 28 4.06 24.13 6.68
N ARG A 29 3.34 25.00 7.39
CA ARG A 29 2.21 25.76 6.81
C ARG A 29 2.69 26.61 5.65
N GLU A 30 3.78 27.35 5.85
CA GLU A 30 4.35 28.22 4.82
C GLU A 30 4.86 27.43 3.63
N GLN A 31 5.55 26.30 3.85
CA GLN A 31 5.98 25.44 2.75
C GLN A 31 4.80 24.87 1.95
N ILE A 32 3.70 24.47 2.59
CA ILE A 32 2.49 24.03 1.88
C ILE A 32 1.90 25.17 1.04
N ARG A 33 1.87 26.41 1.57
CA ARG A 33 1.42 27.59 0.81
C ARG A 33 2.32 27.85 -0.40
N ASN A 34 3.63 27.78 -0.24
CA ASN A 34 4.61 28.02 -1.30
C ASN A 34 4.56 26.96 -2.40
N GLN A 35 4.18 25.72 -2.08
CA GLN A 35 3.99 24.64 -3.04
C GLN A 35 2.60 24.63 -3.69
N SER A 36 1.69 25.54 -3.32
CA SER A 36 0.37 25.59 -3.91
C SER A 36 0.44 26.08 -5.36
N LEU A 37 -0.37 25.48 -6.23
CA LEU A 37 -0.43 25.81 -7.65
C LEU A 37 -0.85 27.27 -7.83
N GLY A 38 -0.11 28.00 -8.67
CA GLY A 38 -0.37 29.41 -9.00
C GLY A 38 0.45 30.43 -8.19
N VAL A 39 1.30 30.00 -7.26
CA VAL A 39 2.32 30.85 -6.63
C VAL A 39 3.59 30.80 -7.49
N GLN A 40 4.04 31.94 -8.02
CA GLN A 40 5.34 32.01 -8.67
C GLN A 40 6.44 32.06 -7.62
N SER A 41 7.17 30.95 -7.45
CA SER A 41 8.39 30.92 -6.65
C SER A 41 9.49 31.66 -7.43
N SER A 42 9.82 32.87 -7.00
CA SER A 42 10.94 33.65 -7.56
C SER A 42 12.31 33.14 -7.08
N ASP A 43 12.35 32.24 -6.10
CA ASP A 43 13.58 31.76 -5.51
C ASP A 43 14.09 30.50 -6.21
N ALA A 44 15.25 30.65 -6.87
CA ALA A 44 16.05 29.53 -7.40
C ALA A 44 16.60 28.61 -6.29
N ASP A 45 16.49 29.05 -5.02
CA ASP A 45 16.89 28.31 -3.82
C ASP A 45 15.70 27.63 -3.12
N SER A 46 14.56 27.49 -3.82
CA SER A 46 13.33 26.93 -3.27
C SER A 46 13.61 25.60 -2.59
N HIS A 47 13.49 25.60 -1.27
CA HIS A 47 13.58 24.42 -0.41
C HIS A 47 12.80 23.26 -1.02
N GLY A 48 13.42 22.07 -1.02
CA GLY A 48 12.93 20.88 -1.72
C GLY A 48 11.45 20.56 -1.47
N ARG A 49 10.84 19.83 -2.43
CA ARG A 49 9.43 19.45 -2.34
C ARG A 49 9.20 18.59 -1.09
N ILE A 50 8.22 18.97 -0.28
CA ILE A 50 7.74 18.18 0.86
C ILE A 50 6.50 17.38 0.47
N LEU A 51 6.47 16.12 0.87
CA LEU A 51 5.30 15.26 0.84
C LEU A 51 4.79 15.08 2.26
N VAL A 52 3.51 15.34 2.49
CA VAL A 52 2.88 15.30 3.82
C VAL A 52 2.00 14.06 3.93
N ILE A 53 2.28 13.26 4.96
CA ILE A 53 1.48 12.07 5.30
C ILE A 53 0.53 12.41 6.46
N TYR A 54 -0.76 12.32 6.21
CA TYR A 54 -1.83 12.58 7.16
C TYR A 54 -2.31 11.29 7.84
N PRO A 55 -2.75 11.37 9.10
CA PRO A 55 -3.32 10.22 9.80
C PRO A 55 -4.62 9.70 9.15
N THR A 56 -5.47 10.61 8.68
CA THR A 56 -6.76 10.29 8.06
C THR A 56 -7.09 11.31 6.96
N GLU A 57 -8.01 10.94 6.06
CA GLU A 57 -8.49 11.84 5.02
C GLU A 57 -9.22 13.06 5.61
N LYS A 58 -9.95 12.87 6.72
CA LYS A 58 -10.59 13.98 7.44
C LYS A 58 -9.57 14.99 7.94
N SER A 59 -8.46 14.52 8.51
CA SER A 59 -7.37 15.38 8.99
C SER A 59 -6.70 16.13 7.83
N ARG A 60 -6.49 15.47 6.69
CA ARG A 60 -5.98 16.11 5.46
C ARG A 60 -6.90 17.25 5.01
N MET A 61 -8.18 16.95 4.85
CA MET A 61 -9.18 17.93 4.39
C MET A 61 -9.33 19.12 5.34
N GLN A 62 -9.40 18.86 6.65
CA GLN A 62 -9.50 19.91 7.66
C GLN A 62 -8.26 20.81 7.69
N LEU A 63 -7.07 20.22 7.57
CA LEU A 63 -5.84 21.00 7.60
C LEU A 63 -5.71 21.86 6.34
N LEU A 64 -5.91 21.28 5.16
CA LEU A 64 -5.82 22.01 3.90
C LEU A 64 -6.85 23.15 3.82
N SER A 65 -8.08 22.94 4.32
CA SER A 65 -9.08 24.01 4.36
C SER A 65 -8.73 25.12 5.36
N SER A 66 -8.06 24.79 6.46
CA SER A 66 -7.63 25.78 7.47
C SER A 66 -6.48 26.68 7.02
N LEU A 67 -5.74 26.31 5.97
CA LEU A 67 -4.57 27.05 5.51
C LEU A 67 -4.90 28.30 4.68
N GLY A 68 -6.16 28.48 4.28
CA GLY A 68 -6.59 29.65 3.50
C GLY A 68 -5.80 29.81 2.19
N LEU A 69 -5.54 28.69 1.51
CA LEU A 69 -4.68 28.64 0.34
C LEU A 69 -5.23 29.51 -0.78
N ARG A 70 -4.37 30.37 -1.34
CA ARG A 70 -4.72 31.28 -2.44
C ARG A 70 -4.83 30.58 -3.80
N GLY A 71 -4.31 29.36 -3.89
CA GLY A 71 -4.26 28.53 -5.10
C GLY A 71 -4.68 27.08 -4.84
N ALA A 72 -4.70 26.27 -5.90
CA ALA A 72 -5.06 24.86 -5.78
C ALA A 72 -3.92 24.05 -5.13
N VAL A 73 -4.27 23.04 -4.34
CA VAL A 73 -3.30 22.11 -3.74
C VAL A 73 -2.88 21.08 -4.78
N ASP A 74 -1.59 20.83 -4.91
CA ASP A 74 -1.09 19.65 -5.64
C ASP A 74 -1.43 18.39 -4.84
N GLY A 75 -2.46 17.65 -5.27
CA GLY A 75 -2.92 16.45 -4.59
C GLY A 75 -1.87 15.33 -4.48
N THR A 76 -0.82 15.35 -5.31
CA THR A 76 0.26 14.34 -5.33
C THR A 76 1.26 14.48 -4.18
N LEU A 77 1.22 15.59 -3.44
CA LEU A 77 2.11 15.83 -2.29
C LEU A 77 1.41 15.60 -0.94
N HIS A 78 0.13 15.25 -0.95
CA HIS A 78 -0.69 15.18 0.26
C HIS A 78 -1.42 13.86 0.35
N HIS A 79 -0.93 12.95 1.19
CA HIS A 79 -1.38 11.57 1.24
C HIS A 79 -1.78 11.12 2.64
N THR A 80 -2.78 10.24 2.75
CA THR A 80 -2.81 9.24 3.83
C THR A 80 -1.90 8.06 3.48
N ILE A 81 -1.57 7.20 4.45
CA ILE A 81 -0.84 5.95 4.17
C ILE A 81 -1.50 5.13 3.05
N GLU A 82 -2.84 4.99 3.07
CA GLU A 82 -3.58 4.24 2.05
C GLU A 82 -3.47 4.87 0.66
N SER A 83 -3.59 6.21 0.58
CA SER A 83 -3.45 6.91 -0.69
C SER A 83 -2.01 6.92 -1.22
N LEU A 84 -1.01 6.94 -0.32
CA LEU A 84 0.40 6.86 -0.70
C LEU A 84 0.70 5.47 -1.28
N ILE A 85 0.23 4.41 -0.62
CA ILE A 85 0.33 3.05 -1.15
C ILE A 85 -0.33 2.97 -2.53
N SER A 86 -1.53 3.52 -2.68
CA SER A 86 -2.26 3.52 -3.95
C SER A 86 -1.49 4.24 -5.06
N SER A 87 -0.89 5.40 -4.76
CA SER A 87 -0.05 6.15 -5.70
C SER A 87 1.18 5.34 -6.09
N LEU A 88 1.90 4.78 -5.12
CA LEU A 88 3.10 3.98 -5.38
C LEU A 88 2.80 2.73 -6.21
N VAL A 89 1.69 2.05 -5.95
CA VAL A 89 1.23 0.89 -6.75
C VAL A 89 1.00 1.30 -8.21
N ALA A 90 0.37 2.44 -8.44
CA ALA A 90 0.13 2.97 -9.79
C ALA A 90 1.45 3.40 -10.47
N ASP A 91 2.30 4.14 -9.77
CA ASP A 91 3.56 4.68 -10.29
C ASP A 91 4.56 3.56 -10.64
N LEU A 92 4.64 2.54 -9.80
CA LEU A 92 5.48 1.35 -10.03
C LEU A 92 4.86 0.36 -11.03
N ARG A 93 3.67 0.67 -11.57
CA ARG A 93 2.91 -0.19 -12.50
C ARG A 93 2.74 -1.60 -11.95
N MET A 94 2.53 -1.70 -10.64
CA MET A 94 2.31 -2.98 -9.98
C MET A 94 0.99 -3.57 -10.50
N PRO A 95 0.89 -4.92 -10.58
CA PRO A 95 -0.37 -5.58 -10.93
C PRO A 95 -1.51 -5.06 -10.07
N ARG A 96 -2.67 -4.82 -10.70
CA ARG A 96 -3.83 -4.23 -10.03
C ARG A 96 -4.19 -5.08 -8.81
N VAL A 97 -4.21 -4.46 -7.64
CA VAL A 97 -4.66 -5.12 -6.40
C VAL A 97 -6.10 -5.55 -6.62
N LEU A 98 -6.33 -6.86 -6.71
CA LEU A 98 -7.67 -7.40 -6.79
C LEU A 98 -8.35 -7.17 -5.44
N SER A 99 -9.47 -6.47 -5.46
CA SER A 99 -10.33 -6.32 -4.30
C SER A 99 -10.75 -7.71 -3.82
N ARG A 100 -10.93 -7.85 -2.50
CA ARG A 100 -11.41 -9.09 -1.83
C ARG A 100 -12.89 -9.35 -2.12
N ASP A 101 -13.31 -9.10 -3.35
CA ASP A 101 -14.69 -9.21 -3.77
C ASP A 101 -15.08 -10.68 -3.84
N GLY A 102 -16.39 -10.93 -3.75
CA GLY A 102 -16.98 -12.26 -3.88
C GLY A 102 -16.42 -13.09 -5.06
N PRO A 103 -16.15 -12.51 -6.26
CA PRO A 103 -15.58 -13.24 -7.38
C PRO A 103 -14.20 -13.85 -7.10
N LEU A 104 -13.25 -13.08 -6.55
CA LEU A 104 -11.91 -13.60 -6.25
C LEU A 104 -11.98 -14.73 -5.24
N LEU A 105 -12.76 -14.55 -4.17
CA LEU A 105 -12.96 -15.58 -3.16
C LEU A 105 -13.63 -16.84 -3.76
N SER A 106 -14.53 -16.69 -4.72
CA SER A 106 -15.16 -17.81 -5.44
C SER A 106 -14.13 -18.62 -6.23
N VAL A 107 -13.23 -17.93 -6.94
CA VAL A 107 -12.12 -18.59 -7.67
C VAL A 107 -11.18 -19.31 -6.70
N ILE A 108 -10.76 -18.65 -5.62
CA ILE A 108 -9.92 -19.26 -4.58
C ILE A 108 -10.62 -20.48 -3.97
N HIS A 109 -11.92 -20.38 -3.67
CA HIS A 109 -12.70 -21.48 -3.11
C HIS A 109 -12.75 -22.69 -4.06
N SER A 110 -12.97 -22.45 -5.35
CA SER A 110 -12.96 -23.50 -6.38
C SER A 110 -11.62 -24.24 -6.42
N GLU A 111 -10.50 -23.52 -6.41
CA GLU A 111 -9.17 -24.14 -6.40
C GLU A 111 -8.86 -24.85 -5.08
N CYS A 112 -9.25 -24.28 -3.94
CA CYS A 112 -9.09 -24.94 -2.64
C CYS A 112 -9.91 -26.24 -2.58
N LYS A 113 -11.12 -26.26 -3.15
CA LYS A 113 -11.95 -27.47 -3.22
C LYS A 113 -11.28 -28.57 -4.06
N LYS A 114 -10.66 -28.21 -5.20
CA LYS A 114 -9.89 -29.15 -6.04
C LYS A 114 -8.68 -29.72 -5.29
N GLU A 115 -7.95 -28.88 -4.57
CA GLU A 115 -6.81 -29.32 -3.76
C GLU A 115 -7.23 -30.19 -2.57
N ALA A 116 -8.35 -29.85 -1.92
CA ALA A 116 -8.90 -30.64 -0.82
C ALA A 116 -9.28 -32.07 -1.26
N ALA A 117 -9.90 -32.21 -2.45
CA ALA A 117 -10.23 -33.52 -3.02
C ALA A 117 -8.99 -34.39 -3.32
N ARG A 118 -7.82 -33.77 -3.46
CA ARG A 118 -6.52 -34.44 -3.64
C ARG A 118 -5.74 -34.62 -2.33
N LEU A 119 -6.41 -34.44 -1.19
CA LEU A 119 -5.79 -34.48 0.14
C LEU A 119 -4.69 -33.43 0.34
N GLY A 120 -4.77 -32.29 -0.36
CA GLY A 120 -3.83 -31.17 -0.19
C GLY A 120 -3.93 -30.47 1.17
N PHE A 121 -4.98 -30.77 1.94
CA PHE A 121 -5.25 -30.16 3.24
C PHE A 121 -5.48 -31.23 4.34
N PRO A 122 -4.51 -32.13 4.60
CA PRO A 122 -4.75 -33.34 5.37
C PRO A 122 -5.15 -33.07 6.83
N LEU A 123 -4.64 -32.00 7.46
CA LEU A 123 -4.97 -31.67 8.85
C LEU A 123 -6.37 -31.03 9.03
N ILE A 124 -6.97 -30.49 7.96
CA ILE A 124 -8.25 -29.74 8.02
C ILE A 124 -9.34 -30.34 7.12
N ASN A 125 -8.98 -31.24 6.21
CA ASN A 125 -9.87 -32.01 5.35
C ASN A 125 -9.25 -33.40 5.08
N PRO A 126 -9.19 -34.26 6.10
CA PRO A 126 -8.43 -35.51 6.06
C PRO A 126 -9.01 -36.59 5.15
N LEU A 127 -10.31 -36.53 4.86
CA LEU A 127 -10.99 -37.57 4.09
C LEU A 127 -11.32 -37.08 2.67
N PRO A 128 -11.13 -37.91 1.61
CA PRO A 128 -11.41 -37.50 0.23
C PRO A 128 -12.88 -37.18 -0.05
N ASP A 129 -13.79 -37.84 0.66
CA ASP A 129 -15.24 -37.67 0.60
C ASP A 129 -15.75 -36.51 1.47
N MET A 130 -14.91 -35.98 2.37
CA MET A 130 -15.25 -34.81 3.17
C MET A 130 -15.37 -33.57 2.28
N ALA A 131 -16.58 -33.01 2.24
CA ALA A 131 -16.86 -31.81 1.48
C ALA A 131 -16.06 -30.60 2.00
N TRP A 132 -15.41 -29.90 1.07
CA TRP A 132 -14.72 -28.64 1.35
C TRP A 132 -15.71 -27.47 1.39
N GLY A 133 -16.01 -26.98 2.59
CA GLY A 133 -16.92 -25.85 2.81
C GLY A 133 -16.28 -24.47 2.58
N LYS A 134 -17.10 -23.47 2.24
CA LYS A 134 -16.65 -22.10 1.99
C LYS A 134 -15.95 -21.47 3.20
N GLY A 135 -16.46 -21.72 4.41
CA GLY A 135 -15.87 -21.22 5.66
C GLY A 135 -14.41 -21.63 5.88
N LYS A 136 -13.98 -22.81 5.40
CA LYS A 136 -12.56 -23.22 5.46
C LYS A 136 -11.69 -22.34 4.56
N THR A 137 -12.22 -21.95 3.40
CA THR A 137 -11.52 -21.06 2.46
C THR A 137 -11.44 -19.65 3.03
N GLU A 138 -12.54 -19.14 3.57
CA GLU A 138 -12.61 -17.82 4.21
C GLU A 138 -11.62 -17.75 5.39
N ALA A 139 -11.60 -18.75 6.27
CA ALA A 139 -10.67 -18.82 7.38
C ALA A 139 -9.19 -18.86 6.94
N LEU A 140 -8.85 -19.62 5.89
CA LEU A 140 -7.48 -19.64 5.36
C LEU A 140 -7.10 -18.32 4.69
N ALA A 141 -8.02 -17.68 3.97
CA ALA A 141 -7.79 -16.38 3.35
C ALA A 141 -7.57 -15.26 4.39
N ASP A 142 -8.34 -15.29 5.48
CA ASP A 142 -8.18 -14.38 6.61
C ASP A 142 -6.88 -14.63 7.37
N LEU A 143 -6.52 -15.88 7.61
CA LEU A 143 -5.23 -16.22 8.23
C LEU A 143 -4.07 -15.76 7.34
N HIS A 144 -4.12 -16.04 6.03
CA HIS A 144 -3.09 -15.61 5.09
C HIS A 144 -2.94 -14.08 5.09
N TYR A 145 -4.05 -13.35 5.18
CA TYR A 145 -4.04 -11.89 5.28
C TYR A 145 -3.30 -11.39 6.51
N GLN A 146 -3.67 -11.89 7.69
CA GLN A 146 -3.07 -11.44 8.95
C GLN A 146 -1.57 -11.75 8.96
N LEU A 147 -1.20 -12.97 8.56
CA LEU A 147 0.20 -13.37 8.47
C LEU A 147 0.99 -12.54 7.45
N SER A 148 0.37 -12.16 6.33
CA SER A 148 1.02 -11.31 5.31
C SER A 148 1.30 -9.91 5.84
N ARG A 149 0.38 -9.33 6.63
CA ARG A 149 0.57 -8.03 7.27
C ARG A 149 1.70 -8.03 8.29
N GLU A 150 1.91 -9.15 8.96
CA GLU A 150 2.97 -9.33 9.96
C GLU A 150 4.28 -9.87 9.37
N MET A 151 4.36 -10.03 8.03
CA MET A 151 5.50 -10.64 7.34
C MET A 151 5.85 -12.04 7.90
N ALA A 152 4.86 -12.75 8.41
CA ALA A 152 5.00 -14.00 9.15
C ALA A 152 4.56 -15.25 8.36
N VAL A 153 4.02 -15.08 7.14
CA VAL A 153 3.52 -16.21 6.31
C VAL A 153 4.56 -17.31 6.13
N SER A 154 5.83 -16.94 5.91
CA SER A 154 6.91 -17.90 5.68
C SER A 154 7.32 -18.68 6.94
N ARG A 155 7.00 -18.17 8.14
CA ARG A 155 7.34 -18.78 9.44
C ARG A 155 6.17 -19.55 10.05
N TRP A 156 5.00 -19.51 9.42
CA TRP A 156 3.83 -20.18 9.94
C TRP A 156 3.88 -21.69 9.67
N GLU A 157 3.88 -22.48 10.74
CA GLU A 157 3.90 -23.95 10.69
C GLU A 157 2.51 -24.58 10.91
N GLY A 158 1.47 -23.77 11.09
CA GLY A 158 0.12 -24.27 11.32
C GLY A 158 -0.56 -24.83 10.06
N PRO A 159 -1.72 -25.48 10.23
CA PRO A 159 -2.34 -26.29 9.20
C PRO A 159 -2.80 -25.49 7.98
N GLY A 160 -2.63 -26.08 6.79
CA GLY A 160 -3.25 -25.64 5.53
C GLY A 160 -2.62 -24.43 4.85
N MET A 161 -1.83 -23.61 5.55
CA MET A 161 -1.28 -22.37 4.99
C MET A 161 -0.32 -22.60 3.83
N VAL A 162 0.56 -23.60 3.93
CA VAL A 162 1.53 -23.92 2.87
C VAL A 162 0.80 -24.26 1.57
N THR A 163 -0.22 -25.12 1.63
CA THR A 163 -1.04 -25.48 0.46
C THR A 163 -1.84 -24.28 -0.04
N PHE A 164 -2.45 -23.51 0.87
CA PHE A 164 -3.21 -22.33 0.49
C PHE A 164 -2.34 -21.30 -0.24
N ARG A 165 -1.12 -21.05 0.21
CA ARG A 165 -0.17 -20.15 -0.45
C ARG A 165 0.15 -20.62 -1.86
N ARG A 166 0.39 -21.92 -2.07
CA ARG A 166 0.60 -22.49 -3.42
C ARG A 166 -0.64 -22.36 -4.32
N VAL A 167 -1.85 -22.39 -3.76
CA VAL A 167 -3.08 -22.10 -4.52
C VAL A 167 -3.09 -20.65 -4.97
N VAL A 168 -2.81 -19.72 -4.06
CA VAL A 168 -2.77 -18.28 -4.35
C VAL A 168 -1.67 -17.96 -5.38
N GLU A 169 -0.44 -18.43 -5.18
CA GLU A 169 0.70 -18.23 -6.11
C GLU A 169 0.37 -18.75 -7.53
N ARG A 170 -0.31 -19.90 -7.64
CA ARG A 170 -0.74 -20.45 -8.95
C ARG A 170 -1.87 -19.65 -9.59
N LEU A 171 -2.70 -18.98 -8.81
CA LEU A 171 -3.74 -18.09 -9.32
C LEU A 171 -3.14 -16.77 -9.78
N GLU A 172 -2.23 -16.20 -8.99
CA GLU A 172 -1.50 -14.98 -9.33
C GLU A 172 -0.71 -15.14 -10.63
N ALA A 173 -0.08 -16.30 -10.87
CA ALA A 173 0.64 -16.57 -12.11
C ALA A 173 -0.25 -16.68 -13.37
N LYS A 174 -1.58 -16.77 -13.20
CA LYS A 174 -2.55 -16.88 -14.32
C LYS A 174 -3.25 -15.56 -14.63
N LEU A 175 -3.08 -14.54 -13.78
CA LEU A 175 -3.75 -13.24 -13.83
C LEU A 175 -2.78 -12.16 -14.30
#